data_AF-A0A645E7X4-F1
#
_entry.id   AF-A0A645E7X4-F1
#
_cell.length_a   1.000
_cell.length_b   1.000
_cell.length_c   1.000
_cell.angle_alpha   90.00
_cell.angle_beta   90.00
_cell.angle_gamma   90.00
#
_symmetry.space_group_name_H-M   'P 1'
#
loop_
_entity.id
_entity.type
_entity.pdbx_description
1 polymer ?
#
loop_
_entity_poly.entity_id
_entity_poly.type
_entity_poly.pdbx_seq_one_letter_code
_entity_poly.pdbx_strand_id
1 'polypeptide(L)' 'MYREEPYQNGNPDSGWRFMAGDEDDDYMNNPDNHGIYQINTICNYDPDIIPFLDSAAGTAFIRNESGKFALDEEWESSED' A
#
# COMPACT_ATOMS: atom_id res chain seq x y z
N MET A 1 -3.62 1.02 -2.46
CA MET A 1 -2.57 0.28 -1.73
C MET A 1 -1.77 -0.54 -2.73
N TYR A 2 -0.48 -0.73 -2.53
CA TYR A 2 0.35 -1.54 -3.42
C TYR A 2 1.44 -2.29 -2.65
N ARG A 3 1.99 -3.34 -3.25
CA ARG A 3 3.01 -4.18 -2.64
C ARG A 3 4.30 -4.12 -3.45
N GLU A 4 5.37 -3.64 -2.83
CA GLU A 4 6.74 -3.73 -3.33
C GLU A 4 7.42 -5.04 -2.90
N GLU A 5 8.59 -5.30 -3.46
CA GLU A 5 9.48 -6.32 -2.89
C GLU A 5 9.82 -5.95 -1.45
N PRO A 6 9.54 -6.82 -0.46
CA PRO A 6 9.75 -6.46 0.92
C PRO A 6 11.23 -6.25 1.20
N TYR A 7 11.58 -5.16 1.86
CA TYR A 7 12.95 -4.91 2.26
C TYR A 7 13.40 -5.99 3.24
N GLN A 8 14.49 -6.70 2.94
CA GLN A 8 14.97 -7.84 3.74
C GLN A 8 16.16 -7.51 4.63
N ASN A 9 16.89 -6.43 4.35
CA ASN A 9 18.17 -6.16 4.99
C ASN A 9 17.98 -5.26 6.22
N GLY A 10 18.53 -5.61 7.38
CA GLY A 10 18.44 -4.74 8.56
C GLY A 10 17.06 -4.75 9.21
N ASN A 11 16.18 -3.81 8.84
CA ASN A 11 14.83 -3.69 9.43
C ASN A 11 13.77 -4.12 8.39
N PRO A 12 13.40 -5.41 8.35
CA PRO A 12 12.56 -5.90 7.28
C PRO A 12 11.15 -5.33 7.35
N ASP A 13 10.58 -5.05 6.18
CA ASP A 13 9.18 -4.64 6.04
C ASP A 13 8.36 -5.72 5.32
N SER A 14 7.08 -5.44 5.11
CA SER A 14 6.16 -6.37 4.43
C SER A 14 6.06 -6.15 2.92
N GLY A 15 6.68 -5.08 2.40
CA GLY A 15 6.45 -4.53 1.07
C GLY A 15 5.13 -3.76 0.90
N TRP A 16 4.21 -3.81 1.86
CA TRP A 16 2.91 -3.12 1.72
C TRP A 16 3.03 -1.61 1.94
N ARG A 17 2.46 -0.83 1.02
CA ARG A 17 2.29 0.62 1.08
C ARG A 17 0.81 0.97 1.03
N PHE A 18 0.35 1.74 2.00
CA PHE A 18 -1.04 2.18 2.13
C PHE A 18 -1.10 3.69 1.97
N MET A 19 -1.99 4.16 1.10
CA MET A 19 -2.18 5.56 0.74
C MET A 19 -3.69 5.81 0.56
N ALA A 20 -4.12 7.06 0.67
CA ALA A 20 -5.47 7.48 0.34
C ALA A 20 -5.75 7.42 -1.17
N GLY A 21 -4.71 7.66 -1.98
CA GLY A 21 -4.75 7.61 -3.45
C GLY A 21 -5.00 8.96 -4.12
N ASP A 22 -5.06 10.04 -3.34
CA ASP A 22 -5.27 11.42 -3.79
C ASP A 22 -4.17 12.38 -3.31
N GLU A 23 -3.08 11.85 -2.74
CA GLU A 23 -1.91 12.61 -2.34
C GLU A 23 -1.17 13.23 -3.55
N ASP A 24 -0.75 14.49 -3.43
CA ASP A 24 0.08 15.17 -4.42
C ASP A 24 1.58 15.03 -4.12
N ASP A 25 2.42 15.47 -5.07
CA ASP A 25 3.88 15.40 -4.93
C ASP A 25 4.38 16.17 -3.71
N ASP A 26 3.83 17.34 -3.39
CA ASP A 26 4.24 18.14 -2.24
C ASP A 26 3.95 17.42 -0.92
N TYR A 27 2.79 16.75 -0.82
CA TYR A 27 2.42 15.93 0.33
C TYR A 27 3.31 14.69 0.44
N MET A 28 3.55 14.00 -0.68
CA MET A 28 4.37 12.79 -0.72
C MET A 28 5.85 13.06 -0.45
N ASN A 29 6.36 14.24 -0.82
CA ASN A 29 7.75 14.63 -0.58
C ASN A 29 8.05 15.02 0.88
N ASN A 30 7.04 15.17 1.74
CA ASN A 30 7.25 15.48 3.15
C ASN A 30 7.35 14.19 4.00
N PRO A 31 8.53 13.84 4.54
CA PRO A 31 8.72 12.64 5.35
C PRO A 31 7.84 12.59 6.61
N ASP A 32 7.42 13.73 7.16
CA ASP A 32 6.58 13.81 8.37
C ASP A 32 5.13 13.33 8.11
N ASN A 33 4.72 13.21 6.85
CA ASN A 33 3.42 12.67 6.46
C ASN A 33 3.42 11.13 6.39
N HIS A 34 4.58 10.49 6.51
CA HIS A 34 4.74 9.05 6.39
C HIS A 34 4.93 8.39 7.76
N GLY A 35 4.42 7.17 7.89
CA GLY A 35 4.55 6.41 9.13
C GLY A 35 4.69 4.92 8.86
N ILE A 36 5.46 4.25 9.71
CA ILE A 36 5.62 2.80 9.69
C ILE A 36 4.74 2.21 10.77
N TYR A 37 3.85 1.31 10.36
CA TYR A 37 2.92 0.62 11.25
C TYR A 37 2.97 -0.88 11.02
N GLN A 38 2.59 -1.64 12.06
CA GLN A 38 2.32 -3.06 11.88
C GLN A 38 1.10 -3.21 10.98
N ILE A 39 1.15 -4.14 10.01
CA ILE A 39 -0.01 -4.45 9.15
C ILE A 39 -1.25 -4.74 9.99
N ASN A 40 -1.08 -5.50 11.08
CA ASN A 40 -2.18 -5.81 11.98
C ASN A 40 -2.89 -4.55 12.51
N THR A 41 -2.15 -3.48 12.79
CA THR A 41 -2.75 -2.20 13.19
C THR A 41 -3.66 -1.66 12.08
N ILE A 42 -3.17 -1.63 10.84
CA ILE A 42 -3.94 -1.17 9.68
C ILE A 42 -5.19 -2.04 9.46
N CYS A 43 -5.06 -3.37 9.53
CA CYS A 43 -6.18 -4.30 9.36
C CYS A 43 -7.24 -4.21 10.47
N ASN A 44 -6.89 -3.72 11.67
CA ASN A 44 -7.88 -3.46 12.72
C ASN A 44 -8.71 -2.20 12.42
N TYR A 45 -8.16 -1.21 11.72
CA TYR A 45 -8.90 -0.03 11.25
C TYR A 45 -9.70 -0.32 9.98
N ASP A 46 -9.12 -1.11 9.08
CA ASP A 46 -9.70 -1.41 7.78
C ASP A 46 -9.60 -2.92 7.46
N PRO A 47 -10.57 -3.73 7.91
CA PRO A 47 -10.58 -5.18 7.71
C PRO A 47 -10.73 -5.62 6.25
N ASP A 48 -11.20 -4.73 5.36
CA ASP A 48 -11.36 -5.04 3.93
C ASP A 48 -10.00 -5.32 3.25
N ILE A 49 -8.88 -4.96 3.88
CA ILE A 49 -7.51 -5.21 3.40
C ILE A 49 -7.10 -6.68 3.58
N ILE A 50 -7.62 -7.36 4.61
CA ILE A 50 -7.18 -8.71 5.03
C ILE A 50 -7.16 -9.73 3.88
N PRO A 51 -8.16 -9.79 2.98
CA PRO A 51 -8.19 -10.76 1.88
C PRO A 51 -7.03 -10.64 0.88
N PHE A 52 -6.32 -9.51 0.86
CA PHE A 52 -5.29 -9.19 -0.13
C PHE A 52 -3.87 -9.34 0.41
N LEU A 53 -3.67 -9.62 1.70
CA LEU A 53 -2.35 -9.58 2.34
C LEU A 53 -1.32 -10.54 1.73
N ASP A 54 -1.79 -11.65 1.14
CA ASP A 54 -0.96 -12.67 0.48
C ASP A 54 -0.73 -12.41 -1.01
N SER A 55 -1.24 -11.30 -1.57
CA SER A 55 -1.01 -10.93 -2.97
C SER A 55 0.48 -10.69 -3.26
N ALA A 56 0.94 -11.05 -4.46
CA ALA A 56 2.36 -10.98 -4.82
C ALA A 56 2.91 -9.53 -4.78
N ALA A 57 4.23 -9.39 -4.65
CA ALA A 57 4.89 -8.12 -4.93
C ALA A 57 4.61 -7.69 -6.38
N GLY A 58 4.54 -6.39 -6.62
CA GLY A 58 4.09 -5.80 -7.88
C GLY A 58 2.57 -5.75 -8.05
N THR A 59 1.77 -6.04 -7.01
CA THR A 59 0.31 -5.90 -7.08
C THR A 59 -0.16 -4.58 -6.45
N ALA A 60 -1.18 -3.98 -7.06
CA ALA A 60 -1.85 -2.80 -6.54
C ALA A 60 -3.37 -2.98 -6.54
N PHE A 61 -4.01 -2.37 -5.54
CA PHE A 61 -5.45 -2.39 -5.35
C PHE A 61 -5.96 -0.99 -5.03
N ILE A 62 -7.04 -0.60 -5.69
CA ILE A 62 -7.74 0.67 -5.48
C ILE A 62 -9.18 0.41 -5.05
N ARG A 63 -9.74 1.30 -4.22
CA ARG A 63 -11.17 1.25 -3.92
C ARG A 63 -11.94 1.86 -5.09
N ASN A 64 -12.85 1.07 -5.67
CA ASN A 64 -13.76 1.55 -6.70
C ASN A 64 -14.87 2.44 -6.11
N GLU A 65 -15.75 2.97 -6.96
CA GLU A 65 -16.88 3.82 -6.56
C GLU A 65 -17.84 3.18 -5.55
N SER A 66 -17.89 1.85 -5.47
CA SER A 66 -18.68 1.11 -4.47
C SER A 66 -17.97 0.94 -3.13
N GLY A 67 -16.76 1.51 -3.00
CA GLY A 67 -15.90 1.41 -1.83
C GLY A 67 -15.24 0.05 -1.66
N LYS A 68 -15.19 -0.80 -2.69
CA LYS A 68 -14.56 -2.12 -2.63
C LYS A 68 -13.21 -2.12 -3.34
N PHE A 69 -12.24 -2.83 -2.76
CA PHE A 69 -10.95 -3.04 -3.40
C PHE A 69 -11.12 -3.87 -4.67
N ALA A 70 -10.53 -3.38 -5.75
CA ALA A 70 -10.35 -4.06 -7.02
C ALA A 70 -8.87 -3.96 -7.42
N LEU A 71 -8.41 -4.90 -8.26
CA LEU A 71 -7.08 -4.82 -8.84
C LEU A 71 -6.96 -3.52 -9.64
N ASP A 72 -5.86 -2.81 -9.44
CA ASP A 72 -5.55 -1.62 -10.21
C ASP A 72 -4.74 -2.03 -11.45
N GLU A 73 -5.43 -2.20 -12.58
CA GLU A 73 -4.82 -2.62 -13.85
C GLU A 73 -4.02 -1.49 -14.52
N GLU A 74 -4.25 -0.24 -14.12
CA GLU A 74 -3.55 0.95 -14.64
C GLU A 74 -2.32 1.31 -13.80
N TRP A 75 -2.11 0.60 -12.69
CA TRP A 75 -0.94 0.81 -11.85
C TRP A 75 0.32 0.32 -12.55
N GLU A 76 1.15 1.28 -12.95
CA GLU A 76 2.54 1.01 -13.30
C GLU A 76 3.37 1.18 -12.03
N SER A 77 4.03 0.10 -11.58
CA SER A 77 5.15 0.26 -10.67
C SER A 77 6.12 1.22 -11.34
N SER A 78 6.51 2.28 -10.65
CA SER A 78 7.70 3.03 -11.03
C SER A 78 8.89 2.09 -10.88
N GLU A 79 9.15 1.26 -11.90
CA GLU A 79 10.37 0.49 -12.02
C GLU A 79 11.50 1.48 -12.36
N ASP A 80 12.54 1.48 -11.54
CA ASP A 80 13.89 1.85 -11.97
C ASP A 80 14.43 0.80 -12.96
#